data_AF-A0A084EEV0-F1
#
_entry.id   AF-A0A084EEV0-F1
#
_cell.length_a   1.000
_cell.length_b   1.000
_cell.length_c   1.000
_cell.angle_alpha   90.00
_cell.angle_beta   90.00
_cell.angle_gamma   90.00
#
_symmetry.space_group_name_H-M   'P 1'
#
loop_
_entity.id
_entity.type
_entity.pdbx_description
1 polymer ?
#
loop_
_entity_poly.entity_id
_entity_poly.type
_entity_poly.pdbx_seq_one_letter_code
_entity_poly.pdbx_strand_id
1 'polypeptide(L)'
;MNDVALVAVRWALYVDLGLLFGLPLFALYAPGGGRMVQRHLPMVAMVAGLACLALLLSALGFALQAAAMTGLPLTQPDLSMVAELFNGTSMGTALKARLVALLVLLLSIPFYRRQSRPAFIASTLAGAVALATLAWSGHGAAGEGEAGWLQLGADLIHLLAAGAWVGALAAFLALVLPRLATDDLAAQDMDRVTLAEEALRGFSLVGTIIVALLILTGTVNGWFLVGPGNIASLGQSTYGLLLIAKLLLFAGMLGLAALNRYRLTPALAQAIEEEDAPRAQALLRASLVVEGGLAIVILGLVAWLGTLSPPMSM
;
A
#
# COMPACT_ATOMS: atom_id res chain seq x y z
N MET A 1 -16.22 20.94 -2.04
CA MET A 1 -14.77 21.13 -2.26
C MET A 1 -13.94 20.36 -1.23
N ASN A 2 -14.36 20.26 0.03
CA ASN A 2 -13.66 19.50 1.06
C ASN A 2 -13.62 17.97 0.79
N ASP A 3 -14.64 17.40 0.14
CA ASP A 3 -14.71 15.95 -0.08
C ASP A 3 -13.61 15.44 -1.02
N VAL A 4 -13.33 16.16 -2.11
CA VAL A 4 -12.25 15.79 -3.05
C VAL A 4 -10.88 15.91 -2.38
N ALA A 5 -10.67 16.94 -1.56
CA ALA A 5 -9.43 17.09 -0.80
C ALA A 5 -9.24 15.95 0.22
N LEU A 6 -10.32 15.56 0.90
CA LEU A 6 -10.31 14.45 1.86
C LEU A 6 -10.02 13.11 1.16
N VAL A 7 -10.65 12.85 0.02
CA VAL A 7 -10.36 11.67 -0.81
C VAL A 7 -8.90 11.68 -1.28
N ALA A 8 -8.38 12.82 -1.76
CA ALA A 8 -7.01 12.95 -2.23
C ALA A 8 -5.99 12.67 -1.12
N VAL A 9 -6.21 13.21 0.09
CA VAL A 9 -5.35 12.95 1.25
C VAL A 9 -5.42 11.50 1.70
N ARG A 10 -6.62 10.89 1.71
CA ARG A 10 -6.78 9.46 2.01
C ARG A 10 -6.05 8.58 1.00
N TRP A 11 -6.18 8.88 -0.29
CA TRP A 11 -5.47 8.19 -1.35
C TRP A 11 -3.95 8.30 -1.17
N ALA A 12 -3.45 9.51 -0.94
CA ALA A 12 -2.03 9.74 -0.70
C ALA A 12 -1.53 8.97 0.53
N LEU A 13 -2.28 8.95 1.63
CA LEU A 13 -1.95 8.16 2.83
C LEU A 13 -1.94 6.64 2.56
N TYR A 14 -2.87 6.11 1.77
CA TYR A 14 -2.86 4.69 1.41
C TYR A 14 -1.61 4.30 0.62
N VAL A 15 -1.22 5.13 -0.37
CA VAL A 15 -0.01 4.90 -1.17
C VAL A 15 1.24 5.03 -0.28
N ASP A 16 1.36 6.13 0.43
CA ASP A 16 2.54 6.50 1.23
C ASP A 16 2.80 5.52 2.38
N LEU A 17 1.78 5.26 3.22
CA LEU A 17 1.90 4.29 4.33
C LEU A 17 2.04 2.86 3.81
N GLY A 18 1.42 2.54 2.67
CA GLY A 18 1.60 1.27 1.96
C GLY A 18 3.06 1.04 1.58
N LEU A 19 3.72 2.06 1.04
CA LEU A 19 5.15 2.02 0.69
C LEU A 19 6.05 1.97 1.93
N LEU A 20 5.76 2.74 2.98
CA LEU A 20 6.50 2.73 4.26
C LEU A 20 6.46 1.37 4.94
N PHE A 21 5.37 0.63 4.79
CA PHE A 21 5.27 -0.75 5.27
C PHE A 21 5.94 -1.75 4.30
N GLY A 22 5.55 -1.71 3.03
CA GLY A 22 5.87 -2.75 2.08
C GLY A 22 7.33 -2.78 1.62
N LEU A 23 8.00 -1.62 1.49
CA LEU A 23 9.40 -1.57 1.05
C LEU A 23 10.37 -2.19 2.07
N PRO A 24 10.31 -1.84 3.38
CA PRO A 24 11.09 -2.54 4.40
C PRO A 24 10.75 -4.02 4.51
N LEU A 25 9.47 -4.39 4.37
CA LEU A 25 9.04 -5.79 4.39
C LEU A 25 9.67 -6.58 3.24
N PHE A 26 9.66 -6.03 2.02
CA PHE A 26 10.28 -6.64 0.85
C PHE A 26 11.76 -6.94 1.10
N ALA A 27 12.49 -5.99 1.72
CA ALA A 27 13.89 -6.16 2.07
C ALA A 27 14.18 -7.29 3.08
N LEU A 28 13.18 -7.76 3.83
CA LEU A 28 13.36 -8.86 4.79
C LEU A 28 13.31 -10.24 4.15
N TYR A 29 12.55 -10.42 3.06
CA TYR A 29 12.37 -11.73 2.42
C TYR A 29 13.00 -11.84 1.03
N ALA A 30 13.31 -10.72 0.36
CA ALA A 30 13.89 -10.75 -0.97
C ALA A 30 15.26 -11.49 -0.95
N PRO A 31 15.58 -12.29 -1.98
CA PRO A 31 16.92 -12.86 -2.17
C PRO A 31 17.99 -11.76 -2.06
N GLY A 32 19.09 -12.00 -1.34
CA GLY A 32 20.10 -10.97 -1.05
C GLY A 32 19.73 -9.98 0.09
N GLY A 33 18.48 -10.02 0.58
CA GLY A 33 17.98 -9.29 1.74
C GLY A 33 18.10 -7.76 1.63
N GLY A 34 18.17 -7.09 2.78
CA GLY A 34 18.26 -5.63 2.84
C GLY A 34 19.50 -5.03 2.18
N ARG A 35 20.55 -5.83 1.94
CA ARG A 35 21.76 -5.40 1.22
C ARG A 35 21.47 -5.15 -0.25
N MET A 36 20.74 -6.06 -0.89
CA MET A 36 20.33 -5.94 -2.29
C MET A 36 19.45 -4.71 -2.47
N VAL A 37 18.43 -4.56 -1.63
CA VAL A 37 17.49 -3.43 -1.70
C VAL A 37 18.25 -2.12 -1.53
N GLN A 38 19.15 -1.99 -0.56
CA GLN A 38 19.91 -0.74 -0.35
C GLN A 38 20.91 -0.39 -1.46
N ARG A 39 21.40 -1.39 -2.22
CA ARG A 39 22.30 -1.13 -3.36
C ARG A 39 21.55 -0.46 -4.52
N HIS A 40 20.29 -0.82 -4.73
CA HIS A 40 19.50 -0.38 -5.89
C HIS A 40 18.40 0.63 -5.56
N LEU A 41 18.02 0.76 -4.28
CA LEU A 41 17.04 1.73 -3.81
C LEU A 41 17.69 2.65 -2.75
N PRO A 42 17.51 3.97 -2.85
CA PRO A 42 17.97 4.91 -1.83
C PRO A 42 17.06 4.86 -0.59
N MET A 43 17.02 3.70 0.10
CA MET A 43 16.09 3.40 1.19
C MET A 43 16.08 4.46 2.28
N VAL A 44 17.24 5.03 2.63
CA VAL A 44 17.33 6.12 3.61
C VAL A 44 16.53 7.35 3.16
N ALA A 45 16.75 7.82 1.93
CA ALA A 45 16.07 8.99 1.39
C ALA A 45 14.57 8.71 1.17
N MET A 46 14.22 7.51 0.71
CA MET A 46 12.83 7.12 0.49
C MET A 46 12.06 7.03 1.80
N VAL A 47 12.56 6.30 2.81
CA VAL A 47 11.89 6.17 4.11
C VAL A 47 11.81 7.52 4.80
N ALA A 48 12.86 8.36 4.74
CA ALA A 48 12.82 9.71 5.28
C ALA A 48 11.76 10.57 4.59
N GLY A 49 11.77 10.60 3.25
CA GLY A 49 10.84 11.40 2.44
C GLY A 49 9.39 10.98 2.64
N LEU A 50 9.12 9.67 2.58
CA LEU A 50 7.79 9.11 2.83
C LEU A 50 7.35 9.35 4.28
N ALA A 51 8.21 9.18 5.29
CA ALA A 51 7.84 9.44 6.68
C ALA A 51 7.51 10.93 6.93
N CYS A 52 8.27 11.86 6.33
CA CYS A 52 7.96 13.29 6.38
C CYS A 52 6.63 13.60 5.67
N LEU A 53 6.39 13.00 4.50
CA LEU A 53 5.14 13.15 3.76
C LEU A 53 3.95 12.60 4.57
N ALA A 54 4.11 11.42 5.19
CA ALA A 54 3.13 10.79 6.07
C ALA A 54 2.73 11.69 7.23
N LEU A 55 3.70 12.37 7.86
CA LEU A 55 3.45 13.31 8.96
C LEU A 55 2.59 14.49 8.48
N LEU A 56 2.96 15.10 7.34
CA LEU A 56 2.21 16.21 6.75
C LEU A 56 0.79 15.79 6.34
N LEU A 57 0.65 14.66 5.64
CA LEU A 57 -0.64 14.12 5.22
C LEU A 57 -1.52 13.71 6.41
N SER A 58 -0.93 13.20 7.48
CA SER A 58 -1.68 12.82 8.68
C SER A 58 -2.22 14.03 9.43
N ALA A 59 -1.43 15.10 9.55
CA ALA A 59 -1.88 16.36 10.12
C ALA A 59 -2.99 17.00 9.25
N LEU A 60 -2.77 17.06 7.93
CA LEU A 60 -3.74 17.62 7.00
C LEU A 60 -5.05 16.81 6.96
N GLY A 61 -4.96 15.48 6.94
CA GLY A 61 -6.12 14.59 6.95
C GLY A 61 -6.93 14.71 8.23
N PHE A 62 -6.27 14.83 9.39
CA PHE A 62 -6.95 15.07 10.66
C PHE A 62 -7.66 16.43 10.69
N ALA A 63 -6.99 17.49 10.23
CA ALA A 63 -7.57 18.83 10.16
C ALA A 63 -8.77 18.89 9.19
N LEU A 64 -8.67 18.24 8.02
CA LEU A 64 -9.77 18.14 7.06
C LEU A 64 -10.97 17.38 7.63
N GLN A 65 -10.74 16.29 8.37
CA GLN A 65 -11.82 15.57 9.03
C GLN A 65 -12.49 16.41 10.12
N ALA A 66 -11.71 17.12 10.95
CA ALA A 66 -12.25 18.01 11.98
C ALA A 66 -13.07 19.17 11.36
N ALA A 67 -12.58 19.75 10.26
CA ALA A 67 -13.31 20.76 9.49
C ALA A 67 -14.61 20.21 8.90
N ALA A 68 -14.59 18.98 8.37
CA ALA A 68 -15.80 18.33 7.86
C ALA A 68 -16.84 18.06 8.95
N MET A 69 -16.41 17.69 10.17
CA MET A 69 -17.30 17.46 11.30
C MET A 69 -17.88 18.74 11.90
N THR A 70 -17.11 19.83 11.93
CA THR A 70 -17.53 21.12 12.50
C THR A 70 -18.25 22.03 11.51
N GLY A 71 -18.09 21.78 10.21
CA GLY A 71 -18.56 22.68 9.15
C GLY A 71 -17.74 23.97 9.02
N LEU A 72 -16.64 24.11 9.78
CA LEU A 72 -15.78 25.29 9.77
C LEU A 72 -14.64 25.17 8.75
N PRO A 73 -14.18 26.28 8.16
CA PRO A 73 -13.04 26.27 7.25
C PRO A 73 -11.72 26.04 8.00
N LEU A 74 -10.73 25.45 7.33
CA LEU A 74 -9.38 25.21 7.88
C LEU A 74 -8.66 26.48 8.35
N THR A 75 -9.06 27.65 7.85
CA THR A 75 -8.51 28.96 8.23
C THR A 75 -9.03 29.46 9.58
N GLN A 76 -10.12 28.88 10.10
CA GLN A 76 -10.73 29.24 11.38
C GLN A 76 -11.08 27.96 12.16
N PRO A 77 -10.07 27.18 12.60
CA PRO A 77 -10.31 25.92 13.28
C PRO A 77 -10.85 26.17 14.71
N ASP A 78 -11.85 25.39 15.10
CA ASP A 78 -12.24 25.27 16.52
C ASP A 78 -11.20 24.42 17.26
N LEU A 79 -10.26 25.09 17.92
CA LEU A 79 -9.15 24.42 18.61
C LEU A 79 -9.61 23.57 19.79
N SER A 80 -10.73 23.93 20.45
CA SER A 80 -11.34 23.11 21.51
C SER A 80 -11.83 21.78 20.94
N MET A 81 -12.60 21.82 19.85
CA MET A 81 -13.12 20.62 19.21
C MET A 81 -12.00 19.76 18.62
N VAL A 82 -10.95 20.37 18.04
CA VAL A 82 -9.78 19.64 17.56
C VAL A 82 -9.06 18.93 18.72
N ALA A 83 -8.91 19.59 19.87
CA ALA A 83 -8.29 18.99 21.06
C ALA A 83 -9.15 17.86 21.63
N GLU A 84 -10.47 18.01 21.63
CA GLU A 84 -11.42 16.98 22.04
C GLU A 84 -11.39 15.79 21.08
N LEU A 85 -11.41 16.01 19.77
CA LEU A 85 -11.27 14.95 18.77
C LEU A 85 -9.93 14.21 18.95
N PHE A 86 -8.84 14.92 19.21
CA PHE A 86 -7.52 14.34 19.38
C PHE A 86 -7.39 13.50 20.66
N ASN A 87 -8.08 13.88 21.74
CA ASN A 87 -7.94 13.24 23.05
C ASN A 87 -9.05 12.26 23.40
N GLY A 88 -10.28 12.52 22.96
CA GLY A 88 -11.47 11.78 23.36
C GLY A 88 -11.94 10.72 22.37
N THR A 89 -11.33 10.61 21.17
CA THR A 89 -11.83 9.71 20.14
C THR A 89 -10.86 8.63 19.69
N SER A 90 -11.42 7.55 19.13
CA SER A 90 -10.67 6.49 18.45
C SER A 90 -9.82 7.01 17.29
N MET A 91 -10.30 8.06 16.60
CA MET A 91 -9.55 8.74 15.54
C MET A 91 -8.30 9.43 16.09
N GLY A 92 -8.42 10.14 17.21
CA GLY A 92 -7.28 10.76 17.90
C GLY A 92 -6.25 9.72 18.36
N THR A 93 -6.71 8.60 18.91
CA THR A 93 -5.85 7.47 19.29
C THR A 93 -5.12 6.86 18.09
N ALA A 94 -5.82 6.65 16.97
CA ALA A 94 -5.22 6.17 15.74
C ALA A 94 -4.15 7.14 15.21
N LEU A 95 -4.40 8.45 15.25
CA LEU A 95 -3.41 9.46 14.87
C LEU A 95 -2.17 9.41 15.77
N LYS A 96 -2.35 9.37 17.11
CA LYS A 96 -1.24 9.27 18.06
C LYS A 96 -0.39 8.03 17.80
N ALA A 97 -1.02 6.87 17.62
CA ALA A 97 -0.32 5.62 17.29
C ALA A 97 0.47 5.73 15.99
N ARG A 98 -0.11 6.34 14.95
CA ARG A 98 0.58 6.60 13.67
C ARG A 98 1.79 7.51 13.86
N LEU A 99 1.66 8.61 14.60
CA LEU A 99 2.77 9.54 14.84
C LEU A 99 3.93 8.87 15.58
N VAL A 100 3.64 8.03 16.59
CA VAL A 100 4.65 7.22 17.28
C VAL A 100 5.33 6.26 16.32
N ALA A 101 4.57 5.56 15.47
CA ALA A 101 5.15 4.64 14.48
C ALA A 101 6.06 5.38 13.47
N LEU A 102 5.64 6.55 12.98
CA LEU A 102 6.44 7.38 12.09
C LEU A 102 7.73 7.87 12.76
N LEU A 103 7.68 8.20 14.06
CA LEU A 103 8.89 8.52 14.83
C LEU A 103 9.84 7.32 14.92
N VAL A 104 9.33 6.11 15.19
CA VAL A 104 10.15 4.88 15.20
C VAL A 104 10.80 4.62 13.84
N LEU A 105 10.06 4.85 12.74
CA LEU A 105 10.61 4.78 11.37
C LEU A 105 11.78 5.75 11.19
N LEU A 106 11.60 7.02 11.56
CA LEU A 106 12.65 8.05 11.46
C LEU A 106 13.89 7.69 12.30
N LEU A 107 13.69 7.19 13.52
CA LEU A 107 14.77 6.75 14.41
C LEU A 107 15.50 5.49 13.89
N SER A 108 14.86 4.70 13.02
CA SER A 108 15.47 3.52 12.41
C SER A 108 16.44 3.86 11.28
N ILE A 109 16.33 5.05 10.66
CA ILE A 109 17.10 5.47 9.48
C ILE A 109 18.63 5.35 9.64
N PRO A 110 19.26 5.81 10.75
CA PRO A 110 20.73 5.71 10.88
C PRO A 110 21.25 4.28 10.82
N PHE A 111 20.42 3.31 11.20
CA PHE A 111 20.77 1.89 11.22
C PHE A 111 20.64 1.20 9.86
N TYR A 112 19.95 1.83 8.89
CA TYR A 112 19.92 1.33 7.51
C TYR A 112 21.31 1.28 6.91
N ARG A 113 22.15 2.32 7.11
CA ARG A 113 23.50 2.37 6.53
C ARG A 113 24.41 1.24 7.02
N ARG A 114 24.09 0.65 8.18
CA ARG A 114 24.77 -0.51 8.77
C ARG A 114 24.18 -1.85 8.31
N GLN A 115 23.23 -1.84 7.38
CA GLN A 115 22.55 -3.03 6.85
C GLN A 115 21.93 -3.90 7.95
N SER A 116 21.46 -3.26 9.03
CA SER A 116 20.94 -3.93 10.22
C SER A 116 19.58 -4.57 9.92
N ARG A 117 19.49 -5.91 9.91
CA ARG A 117 18.21 -6.65 9.83
C ARG A 117 17.20 -6.18 10.90
N PRO A 118 17.62 -5.92 12.17
CA PRO A 118 16.74 -5.27 13.16
C PRO A 118 16.12 -3.94 12.70
N ALA A 119 16.84 -3.10 11.95
CA ALA A 119 16.31 -1.82 11.47
C ALA A 119 15.16 -2.03 10.46
N PHE A 120 15.30 -3.01 9.57
CA PHE A 120 14.23 -3.39 8.64
C PHE A 120 13.03 -4.00 9.35
N ILE A 121 13.24 -4.82 10.38
CA ILE A 121 12.15 -5.37 11.21
C ILE A 121 11.41 -4.24 11.93
N ALA A 122 12.14 -3.35 12.62
CA ALA A 122 11.56 -2.22 13.31
C ALA A 122 10.74 -1.32 12.36
N SER A 123 11.30 -1.03 11.18
CA SER A 123 10.62 -0.22 10.16
C SER A 123 9.40 -0.92 9.58
N THR A 124 9.46 -2.23 9.35
CA THR A 124 8.32 -3.02 8.88
C THR A 124 7.19 -3.00 9.92
N LEU A 125 7.51 -3.23 11.19
CA LEU A 125 6.51 -3.22 12.28
C LEU A 125 5.91 -1.83 12.47
N ALA A 126 6.74 -0.79 12.47
CA ALA A 126 6.29 0.59 12.59
C ALA A 126 5.43 1.03 11.39
N GLY A 127 5.83 0.66 10.16
CA GLY A 127 5.04 0.87 8.95
C GLY A 127 3.71 0.11 9.00
N ALA A 128 3.70 -1.13 9.51
CA ALA A 128 2.49 -1.92 9.69
C ALA A 128 1.51 -1.23 10.64
N VAL A 129 2.00 -0.74 11.79
CA VAL A 129 1.20 0.02 12.75
C VAL A 129 0.66 1.30 12.12
N ALA A 130 1.52 2.08 11.44
CA ALA A 130 1.09 3.29 10.76
C ALA A 130 -0.03 3.02 9.74
N LEU A 131 0.15 2.01 8.90
CA LEU A 131 -0.83 1.61 7.88
C LEU A 131 -2.13 1.10 8.52
N ALA A 132 -2.04 0.24 9.54
CA ALA A 132 -3.17 -0.30 10.31
C ALA A 132 -4.07 0.79 10.90
N THR A 133 -3.50 1.94 11.28
CA THR A 133 -4.29 3.05 11.84
C THR A 133 -5.35 3.59 10.86
N LEU A 134 -5.19 3.40 9.54
CA LEU A 134 -6.20 3.81 8.55
C LEU A 134 -7.47 2.95 8.63
N ALA A 135 -7.36 1.66 8.94
CA ALA A 135 -8.52 0.78 9.15
C ALA A 135 -9.23 1.16 10.46
N TRP A 136 -8.45 1.41 11.52
CA TRP A 136 -8.97 1.76 12.85
C TRP A 136 -9.80 3.05 12.84
N SER A 137 -9.38 4.08 12.09
CA SER A 137 -10.13 5.34 11.98
C SER A 137 -11.51 5.20 11.33
N GLY A 138 -11.77 4.12 10.59
CA GLY A 138 -13.07 3.86 9.95
C GLY A 138 -14.05 3.05 10.81
N HIS A 139 -13.57 2.28 11.79
CA HIS A 139 -14.39 1.32 12.55
C HIS A 139 -14.85 1.81 13.92
N GLY A 140 -14.35 2.95 14.39
CA GLY A 140 -14.79 3.57 15.65
C GLY A 140 -16.28 3.91 15.72
N ALA A 141 -17.04 3.72 14.63
CA ALA A 141 -18.48 3.95 14.53
C ALA A 141 -19.29 2.73 14.00
N ALA A 142 -18.67 1.59 13.65
CA ALA A 142 -19.29 0.62 12.74
C ALA A 142 -19.63 -0.79 13.30
N GLY A 143 -19.43 -1.08 14.59
CA GLY A 143 -19.98 -2.32 15.16
C GLY A 143 -19.46 -2.69 16.53
N GLU A 144 -20.37 -2.78 17.51
CA GLU A 144 -20.11 -3.40 18.80
C GLU A 144 -20.25 -4.94 18.68
N GLY A 145 -19.40 -5.70 19.38
CA GLY A 145 -19.48 -7.18 19.44
C GLY A 145 -18.48 -7.94 18.56
N GLU A 146 -18.54 -9.28 18.60
CA GLU A 146 -17.58 -10.19 17.94
C GLU A 146 -17.49 -9.99 16.42
N ALA A 147 -18.60 -9.65 15.78
CA ALA A 147 -18.68 -9.38 14.35
C ALA A 147 -17.86 -8.15 13.91
N GLY A 148 -17.86 -7.08 14.72
CA GLY A 148 -17.07 -5.87 14.45
C GLY A 148 -15.56 -6.14 14.55
N TRP A 149 -15.14 -6.97 15.51
CA TRP A 149 -13.74 -7.39 15.65
C TRP A 149 -13.26 -8.26 14.48
N LEU A 150 -14.12 -9.14 13.96
CA LEU A 150 -13.81 -9.93 12.78
C LEU A 150 -13.62 -9.04 11.54
N GLN A 151 -14.52 -8.09 11.31
CA GLN A 151 -14.41 -7.14 10.20
C GLN A 151 -13.15 -6.29 10.32
N LEU A 152 -12.86 -5.76 11.50
CA LEU A 152 -11.63 -4.99 11.74
C LEU A 152 -10.37 -5.82 11.48
N GLY A 153 -10.35 -7.07 11.94
CA GLY A 153 -9.25 -8.00 11.68
C GLY A 153 -9.07 -8.27 10.19
N ALA A 154 -10.16 -8.48 9.46
CA ALA A 154 -10.14 -8.65 8.01
C ALA A 154 -9.62 -7.39 7.31
N ASP A 155 -10.07 -6.20 7.69
CA ASP A 155 -9.59 -4.92 7.14
C ASP A 155 -8.11 -4.68 7.40
N LEU A 156 -7.63 -4.97 8.60
CA LEU A 156 -6.21 -4.86 8.95
C LEU A 156 -5.36 -5.79 8.08
N ILE A 157 -5.74 -7.06 7.99
CA ILE A 157 -5.02 -8.05 7.18
C ILE A 157 -5.09 -7.68 5.69
N HIS A 158 -6.25 -7.23 5.19
CA HIS A 158 -6.42 -6.80 3.81
C HIS A 158 -5.49 -5.63 3.49
N LEU A 159 -5.44 -4.63 4.36
CA LEU A 159 -4.64 -3.43 4.16
C LEU A 159 -3.14 -3.72 4.23
N LEU A 160 -2.70 -4.56 5.18
CA LEU A 160 -1.31 -5.01 5.23
C LEU A 160 -0.95 -5.85 3.99
N ALA A 161 -1.81 -6.78 3.55
CA ALA A 161 -1.55 -7.54 2.33
C ALA A 161 -1.46 -6.64 1.09
N ALA A 162 -2.33 -5.64 0.98
CA ALA A 162 -2.27 -4.64 -0.10
C ALA A 162 -0.98 -3.81 -0.03
N GLY A 163 -0.58 -3.34 1.15
CA GLY A 163 0.67 -2.61 1.35
C GLY A 163 1.90 -3.44 1.01
N ALA A 164 1.90 -4.74 1.35
CA ALA A 164 2.97 -5.67 0.98
C ALA A 164 3.08 -5.84 -0.55
N TRP A 165 1.95 -5.94 -1.26
CA TRP A 165 1.94 -6.02 -2.72
C TRP A 165 2.47 -4.72 -3.35
N VAL A 166 1.96 -3.55 -2.92
CA VAL A 166 2.38 -2.25 -3.43
C VAL A 166 3.88 -2.01 -3.18
N GLY A 167 4.38 -2.35 -2.00
CA GLY A 167 5.81 -2.26 -1.70
C GLY A 167 6.67 -3.19 -2.56
N ALA A 168 6.22 -4.43 -2.81
CA ALA A 168 6.90 -5.34 -3.72
C ALA A 168 6.91 -4.81 -5.15
N LEU A 169 5.79 -4.30 -5.67
CA LEU A 169 5.71 -3.67 -6.99
C LEU A 169 6.65 -2.48 -7.12
N ALA A 170 6.70 -1.60 -6.12
CA ALA A 170 7.62 -0.47 -6.10
C ALA A 170 9.08 -0.93 -6.12
N ALA A 171 9.42 -1.97 -5.37
CA ALA A 171 10.77 -2.56 -5.39
C ALA A 171 11.11 -3.17 -6.75
N PHE A 172 10.21 -3.96 -7.35
CA PHE A 172 10.41 -4.53 -8.68
C PHE A 172 10.56 -3.45 -9.75
N LEU A 173 9.70 -2.44 -9.75
CA LEU A 173 9.80 -1.31 -10.67
C LEU A 173 11.14 -0.59 -10.55
N ALA A 174 11.65 -0.39 -9.34
CA ALA A 174 12.96 0.21 -9.15
C ALA A 174 14.14 -0.64 -9.66
N LEU A 175 13.98 -1.97 -9.72
CA LEU A 175 14.97 -2.88 -10.30
C LEU A 175 14.92 -2.91 -11.83
N VAL A 176 13.73 -2.80 -12.43
CA VAL A 176 13.55 -2.92 -13.90
C VAL A 176 13.50 -1.58 -14.64
N LEU A 177 13.33 -0.45 -13.95
CA LEU A 177 13.32 0.87 -14.58
C LEU A 177 14.76 1.36 -14.82
N PRO A 178 15.04 1.91 -16.01
CA PRO A 178 16.35 2.47 -16.32
C PRO A 178 16.61 3.71 -15.45
N ARG A 179 17.85 3.88 -14.97
CA ARG A 179 18.28 5.12 -14.34
C ARG A 179 18.73 6.13 -15.40
N LEU A 180 18.56 7.41 -15.12
CA LEU A 180 19.15 8.49 -15.92
C LEU A 180 20.70 8.33 -15.91
N ALA A 181 21.30 8.48 -17.09
CA ALA A 181 22.57 7.91 -17.51
C ALA A 181 23.83 8.31 -16.71
N THR A 182 24.75 7.34 -16.55
CA THR A 182 26.20 7.55 -16.29
C THR A 182 26.96 6.38 -16.93
N ASP A 183 27.99 6.64 -17.74
CA ASP A 183 28.63 5.79 -18.79
C ASP A 183 29.05 4.32 -18.50
N ASP A 184 28.79 3.75 -17.32
CA ASP A 184 29.31 2.44 -16.86
C ASP A 184 28.25 1.30 -16.86
N LEU A 185 27.20 1.40 -17.70
CA LEU A 185 25.90 0.74 -17.47
C LEU A 185 25.71 -0.67 -18.02
N ALA A 186 26.42 -1.10 -19.07
CA ALA A 186 26.10 -2.37 -19.74
C ALA A 186 26.26 -3.58 -18.79
N ALA A 187 27.29 -3.60 -17.95
CA ALA A 187 27.48 -4.64 -16.94
C ALA A 187 26.54 -4.47 -15.72
N GLN A 188 26.21 -3.23 -15.34
CA GLN A 188 25.32 -2.94 -14.22
C GLN A 188 23.84 -3.24 -14.53
N ASP A 189 23.45 -3.19 -15.82
CA ASP A 189 22.10 -3.53 -16.26
C ASP A 189 21.86 -5.04 -16.23
N MET A 190 22.85 -5.86 -16.58
CA MET A 190 22.72 -7.32 -16.51
C MET A 190 22.62 -7.82 -15.06
N ASP A 191 23.42 -7.29 -14.13
CA ASP A 191 23.31 -7.57 -12.69
C ASP A 191 21.88 -7.29 -12.17
N ARG A 192 21.27 -6.18 -12.59
CA ARG A 192 19.90 -5.82 -12.17
C ARG A 192 18.85 -6.73 -12.77
N VAL A 193 19.01 -7.13 -14.03
CA VAL A 193 18.11 -8.04 -14.70
C VAL A 193 18.09 -9.40 -14.01
N THR A 194 19.27 -9.95 -13.71
CA THR A 194 19.39 -11.22 -12.97
C THR A 194 18.79 -11.12 -11.58
N LEU A 195 19.06 -10.02 -10.86
CA LEU A 195 18.45 -9.80 -9.54
C LEU A 195 16.94 -9.63 -9.58
N ALA A 196 16.41 -8.97 -10.62
CA ALA A 196 14.96 -8.84 -10.80
C ALA A 196 14.30 -10.20 -11.04
N GLU A 197 14.92 -11.06 -11.85
CA GLU A 197 14.50 -12.45 -12.06
C GLU A 197 14.49 -13.22 -10.73
N GLU A 198 15.61 -13.23 -9.99
CA GLU A 198 15.74 -13.96 -8.73
C GLU A 198 14.70 -13.49 -7.71
N ALA A 199 14.51 -12.18 -7.59
CA ALA A 199 13.55 -11.59 -6.67
C ALA A 199 12.11 -11.91 -7.05
N LEU A 200 11.76 -11.89 -8.34
CA LEU A 200 10.43 -12.28 -8.83
C LEU A 200 10.16 -13.77 -8.59
N ARG A 201 11.16 -14.62 -8.81
CA ARG A 201 11.09 -16.05 -8.54
C ARG A 201 10.90 -16.32 -7.04
N GLY A 202 11.67 -15.65 -6.18
CA GLY A 202 11.55 -15.73 -4.72
C GLY A 202 10.21 -15.21 -4.18
N PHE A 203 9.62 -14.22 -4.85
CA PHE A 203 8.32 -13.64 -4.48
C PHE A 203 7.14 -14.57 -4.77
N SER A 204 7.28 -15.61 -5.59
CA SER A 204 6.18 -16.53 -5.96
C SER A 204 5.36 -17.05 -4.75
N LEU A 205 6.03 -17.46 -3.66
CA LEU A 205 5.34 -17.91 -2.45
C LEU A 205 4.66 -16.75 -1.71
N VAL A 206 5.40 -15.66 -1.48
CA VAL A 206 4.90 -14.48 -0.76
C VAL A 206 3.71 -13.84 -1.49
N GLY A 207 3.82 -13.68 -2.81
CA GLY A 207 2.74 -13.20 -3.67
C GLY A 207 1.50 -14.10 -3.63
N THR A 208 1.66 -15.42 -3.59
CA THR A 208 0.52 -16.35 -3.43
C THR A 208 -0.18 -16.14 -2.10
N ILE A 209 0.58 -15.99 -1.00
CA ILE A 209 0.02 -15.71 0.34
C ILE A 209 -0.72 -14.37 0.33
N ILE A 210 -0.11 -13.31 -0.21
CA ILE A 210 -0.72 -11.98 -0.33
C ILE A 210 -2.04 -12.04 -1.09
N VAL A 211 -2.07 -12.69 -2.26
CA VAL A 211 -3.27 -12.86 -3.08
C VAL A 211 -4.36 -13.61 -2.30
N ALA A 212 -4.02 -14.72 -1.65
CA ALA A 212 -4.96 -15.49 -0.85
C ALA A 212 -5.55 -14.66 0.31
N LEU A 213 -4.71 -13.91 1.03
CA LEU A 213 -5.16 -13.03 2.10
C LEU A 213 -6.10 -11.95 1.57
N LEU A 214 -5.80 -11.31 0.44
CA LEU A 214 -6.65 -10.29 -0.17
C LEU A 214 -8.00 -10.83 -0.62
N ILE A 215 -8.04 -12.01 -1.23
CA ILE A 215 -9.31 -12.64 -1.64
C ILE A 215 -10.15 -12.98 -0.41
N LEU A 216 -9.55 -13.64 0.59
CA LEU A 216 -10.27 -14.07 1.78
C LEU A 216 -10.82 -12.88 2.57
N THR A 217 -9.96 -11.92 2.90
CA THR A 217 -10.35 -10.73 3.66
C THR A 217 -11.26 -9.81 2.86
N GLY A 218 -11.04 -9.68 1.54
CA GLY A 218 -11.91 -8.91 0.65
C GLY A 218 -13.32 -9.50 0.58
N THR A 219 -13.43 -10.83 0.63
CA THR A 219 -14.73 -11.53 0.68
C THR A 219 -15.43 -11.27 2.02
N VAL A 220 -14.72 -11.36 3.14
CA VAL A 220 -15.25 -11.02 4.47
C VAL A 220 -15.74 -9.58 4.50
N ASN A 221 -14.94 -8.63 4.02
CA ASN A 221 -15.32 -7.22 3.97
C ASN A 221 -16.53 -6.98 3.06
N GLY A 222 -16.57 -7.62 1.88
CA GLY A 222 -17.71 -7.56 0.98
C GLY A 222 -18.99 -8.09 1.62
N TRP A 223 -18.89 -9.17 2.40
CA TRP A 223 -20.00 -9.73 3.15
C TRP A 223 -20.56 -8.74 4.18
N PHE A 224 -19.70 -8.09 4.97
CA PHE A 224 -20.12 -7.12 5.98
C PHE A 224 -20.64 -5.80 5.40
N LEU A 225 -20.02 -5.30 4.33
CA LEU A 225 -20.34 -3.99 3.76
C LEU A 225 -21.54 -4.05 2.79
N VAL A 226 -21.63 -5.10 1.97
CA VAL A 226 -22.70 -5.23 0.97
C VAL A 226 -23.83 -6.11 1.48
N GLY A 227 -23.51 -7.24 2.10
CA GLY A 227 -24.49 -8.26 2.49
C GLY A 227 -25.08 -9.02 1.29
N PRO A 228 -25.47 -10.29 1.47
CA PRO A 228 -25.95 -11.14 0.37
C PRO A 228 -27.23 -10.61 -0.30
N GLY A 229 -28.09 -9.90 0.45
CA GLY A 229 -29.35 -9.34 -0.05
C GLY A 229 -29.19 -8.18 -1.04
N ASN A 230 -28.07 -7.45 -1.00
CA ASN A 230 -27.85 -6.27 -1.85
C ASN A 230 -26.99 -6.55 -3.09
N ILE A 231 -26.57 -7.81 -3.31
CA ILE A 231 -25.69 -8.16 -4.44
C ILE A 231 -26.38 -7.84 -5.78
N ALA A 232 -27.67 -8.14 -5.92
CA ALA A 232 -28.42 -7.90 -7.15
C ALA A 232 -28.63 -6.41 -7.46
N SER A 233 -28.55 -5.53 -6.44
CA SER A 233 -28.74 -4.09 -6.57
C SER A 233 -27.43 -3.29 -6.55
N LEU A 234 -26.26 -3.94 -6.44
CA LEU A 234 -24.93 -3.29 -6.43
C LEU A 234 -24.77 -2.27 -7.56
N GLY A 235 -25.17 -2.62 -8.79
CA GLY A 235 -25.05 -1.75 -9.95
C GLY A 235 -25.94 -0.50 -9.94
N GLN A 236 -26.83 -0.36 -8.96
CA GLN A 236 -27.77 0.76 -8.85
C GLN A 236 -27.23 1.89 -7.96
N SER A 237 -26.11 1.67 -7.25
CA SER A 237 -25.51 2.65 -6.34
C SER A 237 -24.10 3.05 -6.79
N THR A 238 -23.71 4.29 -6.50
CA THR A 238 -22.33 4.75 -6.73
C THR A 238 -21.31 3.88 -5.98
N TYR A 239 -21.63 3.47 -4.75
CA TYR A 239 -20.80 2.55 -3.97
C TYR A 239 -20.58 1.23 -4.72
N GLY A 240 -21.65 0.59 -5.18
CA GLY A 240 -21.55 -0.71 -5.84
C GLY A 240 -20.88 -0.62 -7.22
N LEU A 241 -21.06 0.46 -7.98
CA LEU A 241 -20.32 0.69 -9.23
C LEU A 241 -18.81 0.82 -8.99
N LEU A 242 -18.39 1.59 -7.98
CA LEU A 242 -16.97 1.72 -7.62
C LEU A 242 -16.40 0.39 -7.10
N LEU A 243 -17.18 -0.38 -6.35
CA LEU A 243 -16.77 -1.71 -5.89
C LEU A 243 -16.60 -2.69 -7.06
N ILE A 244 -17.54 -2.71 -8.01
CA ILE A 244 -17.43 -3.54 -9.24
C ILE A 244 -16.18 -3.13 -10.02
N ALA A 245 -15.94 -1.84 -10.21
CA ALA A 245 -14.73 -1.35 -10.87
C ALA A 245 -13.46 -1.82 -10.14
N LYS A 246 -13.42 -1.72 -8.80
CA LYS A 246 -12.31 -2.24 -7.98
C LYS A 246 -12.07 -3.73 -8.22
N LEU A 247 -13.13 -4.54 -8.23
CA LEU A 247 -13.04 -5.99 -8.43
C LEU A 247 -12.57 -6.36 -9.84
N LEU A 248 -13.03 -5.64 -10.88
CA LEU A 248 -12.57 -5.85 -12.26
C LEU A 248 -11.09 -5.49 -12.42
N LEU A 249 -10.64 -4.37 -11.85
CA LEU A 249 -9.23 -3.98 -11.86
C LEU A 249 -8.38 -4.99 -11.08
N PHE A 250 -8.86 -5.47 -9.94
CA PHE A 250 -8.18 -6.50 -9.15
C PHE A 250 -8.06 -7.82 -9.92
N ALA A 251 -9.12 -8.27 -10.62
CA ALA A 251 -9.06 -9.44 -11.49
C ALA A 251 -8.04 -9.24 -12.64
N GLY A 252 -7.99 -8.05 -13.22
CA GLY A 252 -6.97 -7.68 -14.21
C GLY A 252 -5.55 -7.77 -13.65
N MET A 253 -5.32 -7.24 -12.44
CA MET A 253 -4.04 -7.37 -11.73
C MET A 253 -3.67 -8.83 -11.46
N LEU A 254 -4.62 -9.69 -11.06
CA LEU A 254 -4.36 -11.12 -10.90
C LEU A 254 -3.94 -11.78 -12.22
N GLY A 255 -4.56 -11.38 -13.34
CA GLY A 255 -4.17 -11.82 -14.67
C GLY A 255 -2.74 -11.40 -15.03
N LEU A 256 -2.36 -10.15 -14.74
CA LEU A 256 -0.99 -9.66 -14.96
C LEU A 256 0.02 -10.34 -14.03
N ALA A 257 -0.31 -10.54 -12.75
CA ALA A 257 0.55 -11.25 -11.81
C ALA A 257 0.77 -12.70 -12.23
N ALA A 258 -0.27 -13.38 -12.75
CA ALA A 258 -0.14 -14.71 -13.32
C ALA A 258 0.71 -14.70 -14.61
N LEU A 259 0.53 -13.72 -15.49
CA LEU A 259 1.35 -13.54 -16.68
C LEU A 259 2.83 -13.33 -16.32
N ASN A 260 3.10 -12.48 -15.33
CA ASN A 260 4.43 -12.23 -14.78
C ASN A 260 5.05 -13.54 -14.28
N ARG A 261 4.35 -14.27 -13.42
CA ARG A 261 4.84 -15.50 -12.79
C ARG A 261 5.06 -16.65 -13.77
N TYR A 262 4.12 -16.90 -14.68
CA TYR A 262 4.11 -18.12 -15.48
C TYR A 262 4.69 -17.94 -16.89
N ARG A 263 4.86 -16.70 -17.36
CA ARG A 263 5.40 -16.45 -18.71
C ARG A 263 6.55 -15.47 -18.71
N LEU A 264 6.40 -14.27 -18.15
CA LEU A 264 7.40 -13.21 -18.33
C LEU A 264 8.66 -13.44 -17.50
N THR A 265 8.55 -13.90 -16.25
CA THR A 265 9.73 -14.23 -15.42
C THR A 265 10.49 -15.44 -15.97
N PRO A 266 9.85 -16.58 -16.34
CA PRO A 266 10.57 -17.68 -17.00
C PRO A 266 11.19 -17.29 -18.34
N ALA A 267 10.51 -16.49 -19.16
CA ALA A 267 11.06 -16.00 -20.42
C ALA A 267 12.26 -15.06 -20.20
N LEU A 268 12.25 -14.26 -19.13
CA LEU A 268 13.40 -13.44 -18.75
C LEU A 268 14.59 -14.32 -18.36
N ALA A 269 14.38 -15.38 -17.58
CA ALA A 269 15.44 -16.33 -17.22
C ALA A 269 16.09 -16.95 -18.46
N GLN A 270 15.28 -17.41 -19.43
CA GLN A 270 15.78 -17.94 -20.71
C GLN A 270 16.56 -16.89 -21.51
N ALA A 271 16.03 -15.67 -21.61
CA ALA A 271 16.67 -14.59 -22.34
C ALA A 271 18.01 -14.14 -21.71
N ILE A 272 18.18 -14.30 -20.39
CA ILE A 272 19.47 -14.08 -19.72
C ILE A 272 20.49 -15.15 -20.14
N GLU A 273 20.08 -16.42 -20.22
CA GLU A 273 20.96 -17.52 -20.68
C GLU A 273 21.36 -17.38 -22.15
N GLU A 274 20.48 -16.82 -22.98
CA GLU A 274 20.69 -16.61 -24.42
C GLU A 274 21.36 -15.27 -24.77
N GLU A 275 21.73 -14.46 -23.77
CA GLU A 275 22.29 -13.10 -23.94
C GLU A 275 21.37 -12.10 -24.71
N ASP A 276 20.05 -12.36 -24.80
CA ASP A 276 19.02 -11.49 -25.43
C ASP A 276 17.98 -10.96 -24.42
N ALA A 277 18.44 -10.61 -23.22
CA ALA A 277 17.62 -10.09 -22.12
C ALA A 277 16.80 -8.80 -22.39
N PRO A 278 17.22 -7.82 -23.25
CA PRO A 278 16.57 -6.52 -23.34
C PRO A 278 15.08 -6.59 -23.70
N ARG A 279 14.70 -7.48 -24.62
CA ARG A 279 13.30 -7.61 -25.06
C ARG A 279 12.41 -8.19 -23.96
N ALA A 280 12.86 -9.25 -23.30
CA ALA A 280 12.12 -9.87 -22.20
C ALA A 280 11.96 -8.91 -21.02
N GLN A 281 13.02 -8.15 -20.70
CA GLN A 281 12.99 -7.12 -19.67
C GLN A 281 11.97 -6.01 -19.99
N ALA A 282 11.92 -5.55 -21.25
CA ALA A 282 10.97 -4.50 -21.66
C ALA A 282 9.50 -4.95 -21.48
N LEU A 283 9.19 -6.21 -21.82
CA LEU A 283 7.84 -6.77 -21.63
C LEU A 283 7.47 -6.91 -20.15
N LEU A 284 8.40 -7.43 -19.34
CA LEU A 284 8.21 -7.51 -17.88
C LEU A 284 8.00 -6.14 -17.27
N ARG A 285 8.83 -5.16 -17.64
CA ARG A 285 8.69 -3.76 -17.19
C ARG A 285 7.33 -3.18 -17.57
N ALA A 286 6.89 -3.37 -18.81
CA ALA A 286 5.58 -2.88 -19.23
C ALA A 286 4.45 -3.49 -18.39
N SER A 287 4.50 -4.80 -18.15
CA SER A 287 3.54 -5.50 -17.29
C SER A 287 3.53 -4.95 -15.85
N LEU A 288 4.70 -4.77 -15.24
CA LEU A 288 4.84 -4.22 -13.88
C LEU A 288 4.36 -2.75 -13.79
N VAL A 289 4.59 -1.94 -14.83
CA VAL A 289 4.09 -0.55 -14.89
C VAL A 289 2.57 -0.53 -14.96
N VAL A 290 1.97 -1.39 -15.78
CA VAL A 290 0.50 -1.51 -15.87
C VAL A 290 -0.06 -2.02 -14.54
N GLU A 291 0.52 -3.06 -13.94
CA GLU A 291 0.11 -3.60 -12.65
C GLU A 291 0.20 -2.54 -11.53
N GLY A 292 1.31 -1.79 -11.48
CA GLY A 292 1.47 -0.66 -10.55
C GLY A 292 0.44 0.44 -10.79
N GLY A 293 0.16 0.79 -12.04
CA GLY A 293 -0.90 1.75 -12.40
C GLY A 293 -2.28 1.31 -11.92
N LEU A 294 -2.64 0.04 -12.13
CA LEU A 294 -3.89 -0.54 -11.62
C LEU A 294 -3.96 -0.48 -10.10
N ALA A 295 -2.87 -0.79 -9.39
CA ALA A 295 -2.81 -0.69 -7.94
C ALA A 295 -3.10 0.73 -7.45
N ILE A 296 -2.47 1.73 -8.08
CA ILE A 296 -2.68 3.15 -7.75
C ILE A 296 -4.15 3.57 -7.98
N VAL A 297 -4.77 3.12 -9.08
CA VAL A 297 -6.19 3.37 -9.35
C VAL A 297 -7.09 2.69 -8.33
N ILE A 298 -6.81 1.43 -7.97
CA ILE A 298 -7.55 0.70 -6.92
C ILE A 298 -7.50 1.43 -5.58
N LEU A 299 -6.32 1.93 -5.18
CA LEU A 299 -6.21 2.73 -3.95
C LEU A 299 -7.03 4.02 -4.03
N GLY A 300 -7.14 4.63 -5.22
CA GLY A 300 -8.02 5.79 -5.46
C GLY A 300 -9.49 5.44 -5.29
N LEU A 301 -9.93 4.31 -5.85
CA LEU A 301 -11.30 3.80 -5.66
C LEU A 301 -11.58 3.49 -4.19
N VAL A 302 -10.63 2.89 -3.47
CA VAL A 302 -10.76 2.61 -2.02
C VAL A 302 -10.84 3.89 -1.20
N ALA A 303 -10.03 4.90 -1.53
CA ALA A 303 -10.10 6.21 -0.87
C ALA A 303 -11.47 6.87 -1.08
N TRP A 304 -12.05 6.74 -2.27
CA TRP A 304 -13.39 7.24 -2.57
C TRP A 304 -14.49 6.45 -1.85
N LEU A 305 -14.45 5.12 -1.94
CA LEU A 305 -15.38 4.22 -1.25
C LEU A 305 -15.44 4.49 0.25
N GLY A 306 -14.31 4.81 0.87
CA GLY A 306 -14.22 5.14 2.28
C GLY A 306 -14.92 6.44 2.70
N THR A 307 -15.45 7.22 1.75
CA THR A 307 -16.28 8.42 2.00
C THR A 307 -17.77 8.18 1.78
N LEU A 308 -18.15 7.01 1.26
CA LEU A 308 -19.53 6.65 0.96
C LEU A 308 -20.08 5.69 2.02
N SER A 309 -21.37 5.80 2.30
CA SER A 309 -22.07 4.83 3.15
C SER A 309 -22.24 3.49 2.42
N PRO A 310 -21.83 2.35 3.01
CA PRO A 310 -22.02 1.04 2.41
C PRO A 310 -23.50 0.60 2.40
N PRO A 311 -23.91 -0.31 1.49
CA PRO A 311 -25.30 -0.77 1.38
C PRO A 311 -25.92 -1.31 2.67
N MET A 312 -25.16 -2.02 3.50
CA MET A 312 -25.64 -2.55 4.79
C MET A 312 -25.91 -1.48 5.86
N SER A 313 -25.47 -0.23 5.64
CA SER A 313 -25.72 0.89 6.56
C SER A 313 -26.91 1.77 6.17
N MET A 314 -27.62 1.41 5.08
CA MET A 314 -28.78 2.14 4.54
C MET A 314 -30.10 1.44 4.88
#